data_AF-A0A8H4AT22-F1
#
_entry.id   AF-A0A8H4AT22-F1
#
_cell.length_a   1.000
_cell.length_b   1.000
_cell.length_c   1.000
_cell.angle_alpha   90.00
_cell.angle_beta   90.00
_cell.angle_gamma   90.00
#
_symmetry.space_group_name_H-M   'P 1'
#
loop_
_entity.id
_entity.type
_entity.pdbx_description
1 polymer ?
#
loop_
_entity_poly.entity_id
_entity_poly.type
_entity_poly.pdbx_seq_one_letter_code
_entity_poly.pdbx_strand_id
1 'polypeptide(L)'
;MCPHKRAFVLSQGFIGDDENGTLRVSCPMHKKNFALENGECLSGDVGLKLMTFDVKLEDNYVWLYLPPPQELDRLLGTSKWMVTKDHAARKKSKETGVQIVGSAVDCSSAGCGDKKLDW
;
A
#
# COMPACT_ATOMS: atom_id res chain seq x y z
N MET A 1 2.32 -3.10 -2.44
CA MET A 1 1.56 -3.01 -3.72
C MET A 1 1.90 -1.70 -4.42
N CYS A 2 2.17 -1.69 -5.74
CA CYS A 2 2.41 -0.44 -6.47
C CYS A 2 1.08 0.32 -6.66
N PRO A 3 0.95 1.57 -6.19
CA PRO A 3 -0.31 2.31 -6.24
C PRO A 3 -0.72 2.73 -7.66
N HIS A 4 0.22 2.76 -8.62
CA HIS A 4 -0.06 3.19 -9.99
C HIS A 4 -1.05 2.29 -10.75
N LYS A 5 -0.86 0.97 -10.68
CA LYS A 5 -1.74 -0.02 -11.33
C LYS A 5 -2.27 -1.07 -10.34
N ARG A 6 -2.12 -0.84 -9.03
CA ARG A 6 -2.50 -1.76 -7.94
C ARG A 6 -1.97 -3.18 -8.17
N ALA A 7 -0.68 -3.27 -8.49
CA ALA A 7 -0.03 -4.54 -8.81
C ALA A 7 1.05 -4.89 -7.77
N PHE A 8 1.16 -6.17 -7.42
CA PHE A 8 2.17 -6.69 -6.48
C PHE A 8 3.52 -6.95 -7.18
N VAL A 9 4.05 -5.92 -7.86
CA VAL A 9 5.29 -6.02 -8.68
C VAL A 9 6.52 -5.40 -8.01
N LEU A 10 6.35 -4.71 -6.88
CA LEU A 10 7.45 -4.03 -6.19
C LEU A 10 8.46 -5.00 -5.57
N SER A 11 8.10 -6.27 -5.37
CA SER A 11 9.02 -7.33 -4.94
C SER A 11 10.11 -7.60 -5.98
N GLN A 12 9.89 -7.22 -7.24
CA GLN A 12 10.88 -7.28 -8.33
C GLN A 12 11.41 -5.88 -8.67
N GLY A 13 11.25 -4.92 -7.75
CA GLY A 13 11.72 -3.56 -7.93
C GLY A 13 13.24 -3.45 -7.79
N PHE A 14 13.79 -2.38 -8.37
CA PHE A 14 15.20 -2.05 -8.26
C PHE A 14 15.43 -1.13 -7.07
N ILE A 15 16.35 -1.49 -6.17
CA ILE A 15 16.75 -0.67 -5.04
C ILE A 15 17.93 0.21 -5.44
N GLY A 16 17.93 1.45 -4.98
CA GLY A 16 19.05 2.37 -5.11
C GLY A 16 18.82 3.64 -4.29
N ASP A 17 19.74 4.57 -4.40
CA ASP A 17 19.75 5.87 -3.73
C ASP A 17 19.77 7.02 -4.74
N ASP A 18 19.37 8.21 -4.33
CA ASP A 18 19.55 9.44 -5.12
C ASP A 18 20.81 10.21 -4.69
N GLU A 19 21.09 11.35 -5.34
CA GLU A 19 22.25 12.19 -5.02
C GLU A 19 22.26 12.71 -3.58
N ASN A 20 21.11 12.70 -2.91
CA ASN A 20 20.93 13.11 -1.51
C ASN A 20 21.01 11.92 -0.53
N GLY A 21 21.22 10.70 -1.03
CA GLY A 21 21.28 9.47 -0.23
C GLY A 21 19.91 8.86 0.13
N THR A 22 18.82 9.33 -0.49
CA THR A 22 17.46 8.83 -0.22
C THR A 22 17.29 7.44 -0.82
N LEU A 23 17.15 6.43 0.04
CA LEU A 23 16.88 5.06 -0.39
C LEU A 23 15.50 4.95 -1.04
N ARG A 24 15.46 4.33 -2.22
CA ARG A 24 14.25 4.18 -3.02
C ARG A 24 14.14 2.82 -3.68
N VAL A 25 12.89 2.42 -3.95
CA VAL A 25 12.55 1.29 -4.81
C VAL A 25 11.89 1.79 -6.10
N SER A 26 12.38 1.33 -7.23
CA SER A 26 11.80 1.62 -8.54
C SER A 26 10.86 0.50 -8.98
N CYS A 27 9.65 0.86 -9.40
CA CYS A 27 8.69 -0.08 -9.95
C CYS A 27 9.14 -0.59 -11.34
N PRO A 28 9.27 -1.91 -11.56
CA PRO A 28 9.84 -2.46 -12.79
C PRO A 28 8.97 -2.19 -14.04
N MET A 29 7.67 -1.98 -13.83
CA MET A 29 6.71 -1.77 -14.92
C MET A 29 6.69 -0.34 -15.47
N HIS A 30 6.94 0.66 -14.62
CA HIS A 30 6.69 2.07 -14.97
C HIS A 30 7.77 3.04 -14.48
N LYS A 31 8.84 2.51 -13.86
CA LYS A 31 9.98 3.27 -13.34
C LYS A 31 9.62 4.40 -12.37
N LYS A 32 8.46 4.28 -11.70
CA LYS A 32 8.10 5.16 -10.59
C LYS A 32 8.94 4.79 -9.37
N ASN A 33 9.60 5.79 -8.79
CA ASN A 33 10.48 5.64 -7.64
C ASN A 33 9.71 5.98 -6.38
N PHE A 34 9.83 5.13 -5.36
CA PHE A 34 9.22 5.33 -4.06
C PHE A 34 10.28 5.30 -2.97
N ALA A 35 10.26 6.27 -2.06
CA ALA A 35 11.15 6.30 -0.91
C ALA A 35 10.88 5.09 0.01
N LEU A 36 11.93 4.42 0.48
CA LEU A 36 11.80 3.27 1.38
C LEU A 36 11.46 3.68 2.81
N GLU A 37 11.83 4.89 3.23
CA GLU A 37 11.60 5.40 4.58
C GLU A 37 10.10 5.62 4.86
N ASN A 38 9.38 6.26 3.92
CA ASN A 38 8.01 6.71 4.14
C ASN A 38 7.03 6.31 3.03
N GLY A 39 7.50 5.66 1.96
CA GLY A 39 6.68 5.23 0.83
C GLY A 39 6.31 6.32 -0.19
N GLU A 40 6.82 7.55 -0.06
CA GLU A 40 6.44 8.67 -0.95
C GLU A 40 6.95 8.48 -2.38
N CYS A 41 6.15 8.91 -3.36
CA CYS A 41 6.56 8.91 -4.76
C CYS A 41 7.52 10.06 -5.03
N LEU A 42 8.75 9.72 -5.44
CA LEU A 42 9.80 10.67 -5.79
C LEU A 42 9.74 11.08 -7.28
N SER A 43 8.85 10.47 -8.08
CA SER A 43 8.73 10.72 -9.52
C SER A 43 7.82 11.90 -9.89
N GLY A 44 7.37 12.70 -8.93
CA GLY A 44 6.57 13.92 -9.18
C GLY A 44 5.06 13.70 -9.35
N ASP A 45 4.56 12.47 -9.20
CA ASP A 45 3.12 12.20 -9.23
C ASP A 45 2.48 12.49 -7.87
N VAL A 46 1.71 13.58 -7.81
CA VAL A 46 0.98 13.97 -6.60
C VAL A 46 -0.10 12.93 -6.30
N GLY A 47 -0.07 12.32 -5.11
CA GLY A 47 -1.07 11.36 -4.63
C GLY A 47 -0.70 9.89 -4.80
N LEU A 48 0.48 9.55 -5.33
CA LEU A 48 1.00 8.18 -5.29
C LEU A 48 1.86 7.98 -4.04
N LYS A 49 1.45 7.07 -3.15
CA LYS A 49 2.21 6.68 -1.96
C LYS A 49 2.09 5.18 -1.72
N LEU A 50 3.18 4.54 -1.29
CA LEU A 50 3.15 3.17 -0.83
C LEU A 50 2.50 3.10 0.55
N MET A 51 1.67 2.08 0.74
CA MET A 51 1.31 1.66 2.09
C MET A 51 2.51 0.96 2.71
N THR A 52 2.99 1.49 3.82
CA THR A 52 4.12 0.98 4.61
C THR A 52 3.62 0.46 5.96
N PHE A 53 4.42 -0.41 6.57
CA PHE A 53 4.20 -0.87 7.95
C PHE A 53 5.37 -0.41 8.80
N ASP A 54 5.12 -0.21 10.09
CA ASP A 54 6.18 0.09 11.03
C ASP A 54 7.06 -1.15 11.23
N VAL A 55 8.36 -0.91 11.35
CA VAL A 55 9.39 -1.93 11.43
C VAL A 55 10.22 -1.70 12.69
N LYS A 56 10.49 -2.77 13.45
CA LYS A 56 11.43 -2.75 14.58
C LYS A 56 12.58 -3.72 14.31
N LEU A 57 13.81 -3.28 14.60
CA LEU A 57 15.02 -4.10 14.53
C LEU A 57 15.44 -4.48 15.94
N GLU A 58 15.47 -5.77 16.24
CA GLU A 58 15.82 -6.28 17.58
C GLU A 58 16.42 -7.68 17.45
N ASP A 59 17.52 -7.96 18.17
CA ASP A 59 18.19 -9.26 18.18
C ASP A 59 18.51 -9.84 16.80
N ASN A 60 18.86 -8.98 15.84
CA ASN A 60 19.15 -9.36 14.46
C ASN A 60 17.91 -9.90 13.68
N TYR A 61 16.70 -9.61 14.17
CA TYR A 61 15.42 -9.84 13.51
C TYR A 61 14.76 -8.54 13.06
N VAL A 62 13.90 -8.66 12.04
CA VAL A 62 13.06 -7.59 11.53
C VAL A 62 11.61 -7.90 11.89
N TRP A 63 11.03 -7.08 12.77
CA TRP A 63 9.64 -7.20 13.22
C TRP A 63 8.74 -6.24 12.43
N LEU A 64 7.53 -6.70 12.08
CA LEU A 64 6.54 -5.92 11.34
C LEU A 64 5.30 -5.68 12.19
N TYR A 65 4.86 -4.42 12.27
CA TYR A 65 3.63 -4.07 12.96
C TYR A 65 2.47 -4.22 11.98
N LEU A 66 1.80 -5.37 12.06
CA LEU A 66 0.66 -5.68 11.20
C LEU A 66 -0.65 -5.46 11.95
N PRO A 67 -1.63 -4.77 11.34
CA PRO A 67 -2.98 -4.74 11.87
C PRO A 67 -3.60 -6.16 11.83
N PRO A 68 -4.70 -6.38 12.56
CA PRO A 68 -5.41 -7.66 12.52
C PRO A 68 -5.72 -8.09 11.08
N PRO A 69 -5.61 -9.39 10.74
CA PRO A 69 -5.80 -9.88 9.38
C PRO A 69 -7.13 -9.46 8.75
N GLN A 70 -8.19 -9.35 9.56
CA GLN A 70 -9.52 -8.94 9.10
C GLN A 70 -9.54 -7.53 8.53
N GLU A 71 -8.74 -6.61 9.08
CA GLU A 71 -8.59 -5.25 8.60
C GLU A 71 -7.68 -5.19 7.37
N LEU A 72 -6.59 -5.96 7.40
CA LEU A 72 -5.65 -6.05 6.29
C LEU A 72 -6.33 -6.61 5.02
N ASP A 73 -7.12 -7.67 5.16
CA ASP A 73 -7.86 -8.29 4.06
C ASP A 73 -8.94 -7.36 3.49
N ARG A 74 -9.52 -6.47 4.31
CA ARG A 74 -10.47 -5.48 3.80
C ARG A 74 -9.80 -4.50 2.83
N LEU A 75 -8.54 -4.15 3.06
CA LEU A 75 -7.80 -3.19 2.23
C LEU A 75 -7.06 -3.86 1.06
N LEU A 76 -6.37 -4.97 1.34
CA LEU A 76 -5.45 -5.62 0.40
C LEU A 76 -5.90 -7.00 -0.08
N GLY A 77 -7.03 -7.51 0.41
CA GLY A 77 -7.53 -8.84 0.08
C GLY A 77 -7.77 -9.01 -1.42
N THR A 78 -7.06 -9.95 -2.03
CA THR A 78 -7.08 -10.21 -3.48
C THR A 78 -8.44 -10.69 -3.98
N SER A 79 -9.29 -11.23 -3.10
CA SER A 79 -10.67 -11.64 -3.40
C SER A 79 -11.53 -10.48 -3.93
N LYS A 80 -11.29 -9.25 -3.49
CA LYS A 80 -12.01 -8.06 -3.99
C LYS A 80 -11.55 -7.60 -5.37
N TRP A 81 -10.33 -7.96 -5.77
CA TRP A 81 -9.67 -7.45 -6.97
C TRP A 81 -9.52 -8.51 -8.07
N MET A 82 -10.02 -9.72 -7.83
CA MET A 82 -9.98 -10.83 -8.77
C MET A 82 -10.97 -10.60 -9.91
N VAL A 83 -10.47 -10.60 -11.15
CA VAL A 83 -11.33 -10.50 -12.33
C VAL A 83 -12.07 -11.82 -12.51
N THR A 84 -13.39 -11.83 -12.26
CA THR A 84 -14.25 -12.96 -12.60
C THR A 84 -14.69 -12.89 -14.06
N LYS A 85 -15.20 -13.99 -14.61
CA LYS A 85 -15.72 -14.05 -15.98
C LYS A 85 -16.81 -13.00 -16.25
N ASP A 86 -17.61 -12.66 -15.24
CA ASP A 86 -18.66 -11.64 -15.31
C ASP A 86 -18.09 -10.22 -15.43
N HIS A 87 -16.96 -9.94 -14.77
CA HIS A 87 -16.25 -8.66 -14.89
C HIS A 87 -15.55 -8.51 -16.24
N ALA A 88 -15.04 -9.61 -16.82
CA ALA A 88 -14.41 -9.60 -18.14
C ALA A 88 -15.41 -9.33 -19.28
N ALA A 89 -16.68 -9.71 -19.11
CA ALA A 89 -17.74 -9.48 -20.09
C ALA A 89 -18.23 -8.01 -20.15
N ARG A 90 -18.03 -7.21 -19.10
CA ARG A 90 -18.38 -5.78 -19.08
C ARG A 90 -17.31 -4.95 -19.81
N LYS A 91 -17.55 -4.68 -21.10
CA LYS A 91 -16.72 -3.83 -21.98
C LYS A 91 -16.45 -2.43 -21.40
N LYS A 92 -15.21 -1.96 -21.64
CA LYS A 92 -14.63 -0.63 -21.41
C LYS A 92 -15.65 0.51 -21.19
N SER A 93 -15.84 0.93 -19.95
CA SER A 93 -16.25 2.31 -19.65
C SER A 93 -15.06 3.08 -19.08
N LYS A 94 -14.97 4.31 -19.56
CA LYS A 94 -13.92 5.30 -19.36
C LYS A 94 -13.79 5.65 -17.87
N GLU A 95 -12.56 5.70 -17.37
CA GLU A 95 -12.16 6.24 -16.04
C GLU A 95 -12.99 5.77 -14.85
N THR A 96 -12.76 4.56 -14.37
CA THR A 96 -13.18 4.21 -13.00
C THR A 96 -12.18 4.80 -12.01
N GLY A 97 -12.38 6.05 -11.63
CA GLY A 97 -12.00 6.49 -10.28
C GLY A 97 -12.70 5.55 -9.30
N VAL A 98 -11.94 4.61 -8.74
CA VAL A 98 -12.47 3.66 -7.75
C VAL A 98 -12.76 4.48 -6.49
N GLN A 99 -14.02 4.88 -6.32
CA GLN A 99 -14.49 5.47 -5.07
C GLN A 99 -14.33 4.44 -3.95
N ILE A 100 -13.66 4.86 -2.88
CA ILE A 100 -13.58 4.11 -1.63
C ILE A 100 -14.97 4.19 -1.00
N VAL A 101 -15.77 3.15 -1.15
CA VAL A 101 -17.04 3.01 -0.43
C VAL A 101 -16.69 2.54 0.99
N GLY A 102 -16.47 3.50 1.88
CA GLY A 102 -16.04 3.21 3.24
C GLY A 102 -15.84 4.43 4.14
N SER A 103 -16.52 5.55 3.89
CA SER A 103 -16.64 6.64 4.86
C SER A 103 -18.03 6.62 5.46
N ALA A 104 -18.23 5.73 6.44
CA ALA A 104 -19.24 5.82 7.50
C ALA A 104 -19.19 4.52 8.32
N VAL A 105 -18.17 4.37 9.17
CA VAL A 105 -18.32 3.55 10.37
C VAL A 105 -18.42 4.52 11.53
N ASP A 106 -19.66 4.66 11.99
CA ASP A 106 -20.08 5.34 13.20
C ASP A 106 -19.31 4.78 14.40
N CYS A 107 -18.39 5.57 14.96
CA CYS A 107 -17.57 5.24 16.14
C CYS A 107 -18.38 5.34 17.44
N SER A 108 -19.50 4.62 17.51
CA SER A 108 -20.38 4.63 18.68
C SER A 108 -20.32 3.29 19.41
N SER A 109 -19.19 3.03 20.07
CA SER A 109 -19.09 2.41 21.41
C SER A 109 -17.74 1.71 21.62
N ALA A 110 -17.08 2.09 22.72
CA ALA A 110 -15.95 1.44 23.37
C ALA A 110 -14.56 1.57 22.70
N GLY A 111 -13.86 2.64 23.09
CA GLY A 111 -12.44 2.61 23.47
C GLY A 111 -11.44 2.05 22.46
N CYS A 112 -11.25 2.73 21.32
CA CYS A 112 -10.08 2.49 20.48
C CYS A 112 -8.86 3.14 21.16
N GLY A 113 -8.05 2.32 21.80
CA GLY A 113 -6.95 2.74 22.67
C GLY A 113 -5.83 3.45 21.92
N ASP A 114 -5.56 4.69 22.32
CA ASP A 114 -4.21 5.24 22.28
C ASP A 114 -3.51 4.77 23.59
N LYS A 115 -2.18 4.60 23.68
CA LYS A 115 -1.14 5.59 23.36
C LYS A 115 0.20 4.88 23.37
N LYS A 116 0.85 4.76 22.20
CA LYS A 116 2.18 4.15 21.98
C LYS A 116 2.22 2.62 22.13
N LEU A 117 2.39 1.92 21.00
CA LEU A 117 3.39 0.84 20.92
C LEU A 117 3.35 -0.17 22.08
N ASP A 118 2.43 -1.14 22.03
CA ASP A 118 2.54 -2.37 22.85
C ASP A 118 3.53 -3.39 22.23
N TRP A 119 4.43 -2.85 21.40
CA TRP A 119 5.88 -3.03 21.38
C TRP A 119 6.53 -1.90 20.56
#